data_AF-A0A1H9BRH8-F1
#
_entry.id   AF-A0A1H9BRH8-F1
#
_cell.length_a   1.000
_cell.length_b   1.000
_cell.length_c   1.000
_cell.angle_alpha   90.00
_cell.angle_beta   90.00
_cell.angle_gamma   90.00
#
_symmetry.space_group_name_H-M   'P 1'
#
loop_
_entity.id
_entity.type
_entity.pdbx_description
1 polymer ?
#
loop_
_entity_poly.entity_id
_entity_poly.type
_entity_poly.pdbx_seq_one_letter_code
_entity_poly.pdbx_strand_id
1 'polypeptide(L)'
;MKSDAFDSDGASTTNGEIESTTMFAALAHERRQYALHYLAQKPGAVPLGDIAEYIAVREGDPSRDRYERVLTGLYHLHLPHLLDANLVAYDTEQKTVTLLAGREFLSPYLELIAADA
;
A
#
# COMPACT_ATOMS: atom_id res chain seq x y z
N MET A 1 48.41 15.55 -23.65
CA MET A 1 47.37 15.01 -24.55
C MET A 1 46.50 14.07 -23.72
N LYS A 2 45.20 14.40 -23.57
CA LYS A 2 44.00 13.53 -23.40
C LYS A 2 44.06 12.41 -22.34
N SER A 3 43.08 12.17 -21.47
CA SER A 3 41.70 12.66 -21.33
C SER A 3 41.10 11.92 -20.12
N ASP A 4 40.33 12.66 -19.33
CA ASP A 4 39.00 12.34 -18.78
C ASP A 4 38.86 11.09 -17.87
N ALA A 5 38.67 11.25 -16.56
CA ALA A 5 37.39 11.63 -15.90
C ALA A 5 36.28 10.59 -16.15
N PHE A 6 36.00 9.78 -15.14
CA PHE A 6 34.65 9.32 -14.80
C PHE A 6 34.50 9.36 -13.29
N ASP A 7 34.31 10.59 -12.83
CA ASP A 7 33.53 10.88 -11.64
C ASP A 7 32.09 10.49 -12.00
N SER A 8 31.57 9.46 -11.35
CA SER A 8 30.16 9.08 -11.44
C SER A 8 29.61 9.07 -10.04
N ASP A 9 29.34 10.29 -9.60
CA ASP A 9 28.40 10.65 -8.55
C ASP A 9 27.06 9.92 -8.79
N GLY A 10 26.93 8.75 -8.17
CA GLY A 10 25.70 7.99 -8.12
C GLY A 10 24.79 8.64 -7.11
N ALA A 11 24.02 9.61 -7.57
CA ALA A 11 23.03 10.37 -6.83
C ALA A 11 22.19 9.48 -5.88
N SER A 12 22.56 9.45 -4.60
CA SER A 12 21.67 9.11 -3.50
C SER A 12 20.62 10.21 -3.40
N THR A 13 19.58 10.07 -4.21
CA THR A 13 18.35 10.86 -4.06
C THR A 13 17.62 10.31 -2.84
N THR A 14 17.96 10.83 -1.67
CA THR A 14 17.29 10.52 -0.40
C THR A 14 15.90 11.14 -0.42
N ASN A 15 14.94 10.43 -1.03
CA ASN A 15 13.51 10.64 -0.78
C ASN A 15 13.12 9.54 0.22
N GLY A 16 12.94 9.91 1.50
CA GLY A 16 12.71 9.04 2.67
C GLY A 16 12.55 7.56 2.33
N GLU A 17 13.66 6.82 2.38
CA GLU A 17 13.83 5.49 1.76
C GLU A 17 12.84 4.48 2.35
N ILE A 18 11.72 4.27 1.65
CA ILE A 18 11.06 2.97 1.71
C ILE A 18 12.02 2.03 1.01
N GLU A 19 12.73 1.19 1.78
CA GLU A 19 13.60 0.17 1.19
C GLU A 19 12.77 -0.66 0.20
N SER A 20 13.23 -0.76 -1.05
CA SER A 20 12.48 -1.40 -2.13
C SER A 20 12.07 -2.82 -1.76
N THR A 21 12.92 -3.56 -1.04
CA THR A 21 12.63 -4.90 -0.49
C THR A 21 11.40 -4.91 0.43
N THR A 22 11.30 -3.95 1.34
CA THR A 22 10.18 -3.81 2.29
C THR A 22 8.89 -3.43 1.56
N MET A 23 9.00 -2.58 0.53
CA MET A 23 7.87 -2.24 -0.35
C MET A 23 7.37 -3.47 -1.12
N PHE A 24 8.25 -4.25 -1.74
CA PHE A 24 7.88 -5.47 -2.45
C PHE A 24 7.22 -6.49 -1.52
N ALA A 25 7.76 -6.67 -0.30
CA ALA A 25 7.17 -7.53 0.71
C ALA A 25 5.74 -7.06 1.10
N ALA A 26 5.57 -5.75 1.29
CA ALA A 26 4.26 -5.15 1.55
C ALA A 26 3.29 -5.28 0.36
N LEU A 27 3.78 -5.33 -0.88
CA LEU A 27 2.94 -5.52 -2.07
C LEU A 27 2.74 -7.00 -2.44
N ALA A 28 3.40 -7.96 -1.78
CA ALA A 28 3.33 -9.38 -2.15
C ALA A 28 1.97 -10.08 -1.95
N HIS A 29 0.97 -9.41 -1.35
CA HIS A 29 -0.33 -10.01 -1.04
C HIS A 29 -1.47 -9.17 -1.62
N GLU A 30 -2.40 -9.81 -2.31
CA GLU A 30 -3.51 -9.15 -3.04
C GLU A 30 -4.37 -8.24 -2.15
N ARG A 31 -4.70 -8.67 -0.93
CA ARG A 31 -5.44 -7.80 0.01
C ARG A 31 -4.71 -6.51 0.38
N ARG A 32 -3.38 -6.50 0.49
CA ARG A 32 -2.59 -5.28 0.73
C ARG A 32 -2.61 -4.37 -0.49
N GLN A 33 -2.47 -4.97 -1.66
CA GLN A 33 -2.63 -4.29 -2.94
C GLN A 33 -4.01 -3.62 -3.08
N TYR A 34 -5.09 -4.34 -2.81
CA TYR A 34 -6.46 -3.78 -2.83
C TYR A 34 -6.66 -2.67 -1.81
N ALA A 35 -6.12 -2.82 -0.59
CA ALA A 35 -6.19 -1.78 0.42
C ALA A 35 -5.50 -0.48 -0.05
N LEU A 36 -4.28 -0.59 -0.57
CA LEU A 36 -3.53 0.56 -1.10
C LEU A 36 -4.24 1.18 -2.31
N HIS A 37 -4.78 0.36 -3.21
CA HIS A 37 -5.57 0.83 -4.35
C HIS A 37 -6.80 1.62 -3.91
N TYR A 38 -7.53 1.15 -2.89
CA TYR A 38 -8.69 1.84 -2.35
C TYR A 38 -8.29 3.16 -1.69
N LEU A 39 -7.25 3.13 -0.84
CA LEU A 39 -6.72 4.32 -0.16
C LEU A 39 -6.24 5.38 -1.15
N ALA A 40 -5.56 4.99 -2.22
CA ALA A 40 -5.06 5.89 -3.26
C ALA A 40 -6.17 6.62 -4.05
N GLN A 41 -7.43 6.19 -3.94
CA GLN A 41 -8.59 6.85 -4.55
C GLN A 41 -9.31 7.79 -3.58
N LYS A 42 -8.92 7.83 -2.30
CA LYS A 42 -9.57 8.63 -1.27
C LYS A 42 -8.66 9.79 -0.87
N PRO A 43 -9.19 11.01 -0.68
CA PRO A 43 -8.39 12.19 -0.37
C PRO A 43 -7.92 12.27 1.10
N GLY A 44 -8.11 11.24 1.92
CA GLY A 44 -7.79 11.30 3.35
C GLY A 44 -7.96 9.98 4.08
N ALA A 45 -8.07 10.05 5.40
CA ALA A 45 -8.21 8.90 6.28
C ALA A 45 -9.51 8.12 5.96
N VAL A 46 -9.41 6.79 5.94
CA VAL A 46 -10.49 5.88 5.55
C VAL A 46 -10.75 4.90 6.69
N PRO A 47 -12.01 4.65 7.09
CA PRO A 47 -12.31 3.61 8.07
C PRO A 47 -11.79 2.23 7.63
N LEU A 48 -11.17 1.49 8.54
CA LEU A 48 -10.67 0.14 8.23
C LEU A 48 -11.80 -0.80 7.76
N GLY A 49 -13.01 -0.57 8.27
CA GLY A 49 -14.22 -1.27 7.82
C GLY A 49 -14.50 -1.08 6.33
N ASP A 50 -14.45 0.15 5.83
CA ASP A 50 -14.72 0.45 4.42
C ASP A 50 -13.71 -0.25 3.48
N ILE A 51 -12.46 -0.38 3.93
CA ILE A 51 -11.43 -1.14 3.21
C ILE A 51 -11.77 -2.63 3.19
N ALA A 52 -12.23 -3.18 4.32
CA ALA A 52 -12.63 -4.58 4.41
C ALA A 52 -13.84 -4.90 3.51
N GLU A 53 -14.82 -4.01 3.48
CA GLU A 53 -16.00 -4.12 2.61
C GLU A 53 -15.60 -4.07 1.14
N TYR A 54 -14.77 -3.10 0.76
CA TYR A 54 -14.25 -3.01 -0.60
C TYR A 54 -13.56 -4.29 -1.04
N ILE A 55 -12.70 -4.86 -0.19
CA ILE A 55 -11.98 -6.10 -0.49
C ILE A 55 -12.94 -7.28 -0.60
N ALA A 56 -13.93 -7.41 0.30
CA ALA A 56 -14.93 -8.47 0.24
C ALA A 56 -15.70 -8.45 -1.10
N VAL A 57 -16.11 -7.25 -1.56
CA VAL A 57 -16.73 -7.04 -2.87
C VAL A 57 -15.77 -7.42 -4.00
N ARG A 58 -14.51 -6.98 -3.95
CA ARG A 58 -13.48 -7.31 -4.96
C ARG A 58 -13.20 -8.80 -5.07
N GLU A 59 -13.25 -9.52 -3.95
CA GLU A 59 -13.08 -10.97 -3.88
C GLU A 59 -14.36 -11.74 -4.31
N GLY A 60 -15.41 -11.04 -4.76
CA GLY A 60 -16.65 -11.63 -5.26
C GLY A 60 -17.60 -12.15 -4.18
N ASP A 61 -17.39 -11.78 -2.92
CA ASP A 61 -18.15 -12.29 -1.77
C ASP A 61 -18.48 -11.13 -0.80
N PRO A 62 -19.55 -10.36 -1.08
CA PRO A 62 -19.96 -9.23 -0.26
C PRO A 62 -20.76 -9.66 0.98
N SER A 63 -20.57 -10.88 1.48
CA SER A 63 -21.26 -11.36 2.67
C SER A 63 -20.68 -10.75 3.95
N ARG A 64 -21.51 -10.65 5.00
CA ARG A 64 -21.09 -10.19 6.32
C ARG A 64 -19.96 -11.05 6.90
N ASP A 65 -20.06 -12.37 6.75
CA ASP A 65 -19.04 -13.30 7.22
C ASP A 65 -17.69 -13.08 6.53
N ARG A 66 -17.71 -12.79 5.22
CA ARG A 66 -16.49 -12.48 4.48
C ARG A 66 -15.90 -11.14 4.92
N TYR A 67 -16.73 -10.11 5.03
CA TYR A 67 -16.34 -8.81 5.56
C TYR A 67 -15.63 -8.95 6.91
N GLU A 68 -16.21 -9.67 7.87
CA GLU A 68 -15.62 -9.83 9.21
C GLU A 68 -14.26 -10.55 9.15
N ARG A 69 -14.13 -11.61 8.34
CA ARG A 69 -12.86 -12.30 8.12
C ARG A 69 -11.80 -11.39 7.49
N VAL A 70 -12.19 -10.59 6.50
CA VAL A 70 -11.28 -9.64 5.85
C VAL A 70 -10.85 -8.57 6.84
N LEU A 71 -11.78 -8.00 7.61
CA LEU A 71 -11.49 -6.97 8.62
C LEU A 71 -10.50 -7.48 9.68
N THR A 72 -10.74 -8.68 10.22
CA THR A 72 -9.81 -9.33 11.16
C THR A 72 -8.44 -9.57 10.52
N GLY A 73 -8.39 -10.06 9.29
CA GLY A 73 -7.14 -10.27 8.55
C GLY A 73 -6.40 -8.96 8.26
N LEU A 74 -7.13 -7.89 7.91
CA LEU A 74 -6.54 -6.57 7.71
C LEU A 74 -5.87 -6.07 8.99
N TYR A 75 -6.56 -6.15 10.12
CA TYR A 75 -6.04 -5.67 11.39
C TYR A 75 -4.81 -6.45 11.87
N HIS A 76 -4.88 -7.80 11.86
CA HIS A 76 -3.84 -8.64 12.47
C HIS A 76 -2.69 -9.01 11.54
N LEU A 77 -2.91 -9.07 10.22
CA LEU A 77 -1.92 -9.57 9.27
C LEU A 77 -1.47 -8.51 8.28
N HIS A 78 -2.39 -7.74 7.71
CA HIS A 78 -2.03 -6.87 6.59
C HIS A 78 -1.55 -5.48 7.02
N LEU A 79 -2.21 -4.84 7.98
CA LEU A 79 -1.81 -3.53 8.49
C LEU A 79 -0.39 -3.52 9.06
N PRO A 80 0.05 -4.50 9.88
CA PRO A 80 1.42 -4.50 10.39
C PRO A 80 2.47 -4.40 9.28
N HIS A 81 2.34 -5.18 8.21
CA HIS A 81 3.26 -5.12 7.08
C HIS A 81 3.21 -3.79 6.31
N LEU A 82 2.04 -3.15 6.21
CA LEU A 82 1.91 -1.85 5.55
C LEU A 82 2.49 -0.71 6.41
N LEU A 83 2.37 -0.83 7.74
CA LEU A 83 2.96 0.09 8.71
C LEU A 83 4.49 -0.04 8.73
N ASP A 84 5.01 -1.27 8.79
CA ASP A 84 6.44 -1.55 8.76
C ASP A 84 7.11 -1.01 7.48
N ALA A 85 6.37 -1.00 6.36
CA ALA A 85 6.81 -0.44 5.10
C ALA A 85 6.60 1.07 4.97
N ASN A 86 6.09 1.75 6.00
CA ASN A 86 5.74 3.18 5.99
C ASN A 86 4.79 3.57 4.85
N LEU A 87 3.95 2.65 4.37
CA LEU A 87 3.01 2.92 3.28
C LEU A 87 1.71 3.54 3.79
N VAL A 88 1.34 3.24 5.03
CA VAL A 88 0.12 3.72 5.67
C VAL A 88 0.40 4.16 7.11
N ALA A 89 -0.49 4.98 7.66
CA ALA A 89 -0.65 5.20 9.09
C ALA A 89 -1.98 4.64 9.55
N TYR A 90 -2.05 4.15 10.78
CA TYR A 90 -3.29 3.66 11.40
C TYR A 90 -3.57 4.44 12.69
N ASP A 91 -4.76 5.05 12.75
CA ASP A 91 -5.29 5.65 13.96
C ASP A 91 -6.15 4.61 14.69
N THR A 92 -5.68 4.16 15.86
CA THR A 92 -6.37 3.15 16.66
C THR A 92 -7.64 3.65 17.31
N GLU A 93 -7.73 4.95 17.62
CA GLU A 93 -8.89 5.55 18.28
C GLU A 93 -10.04 5.71 17.28
N GLN A 94 -9.73 6.28 16.10
CA GLN A 94 -10.70 6.49 15.03
C GLN A 94 -10.91 5.24 14.15
N LYS A 95 -10.02 4.24 14.28
CA LYS A 95 -9.97 3.04 13.44
C LYS A 95 -9.87 3.37 11.96
N THR A 96 -9.10 4.40 11.62
CA THR A 96 -8.91 4.87 10.25
C THR A 96 -7.49 4.62 9.77
N VAL A 97 -7.35 4.41 8.46
CA VAL A 97 -6.08 4.20 7.76
C VAL A 97 -5.87 5.36 6.81
N THR A 98 -4.67 5.94 6.82
CA THR A 98 -4.27 7.02 5.93
C THR A 98 -3.12 6.54 5.06
N LEU A 99 -3.17 6.80 3.76
CA LEU A 99 -2.05 6.55 2.87
C LEU A 99 -0.94 7.56 3.15
N LEU A 100 0.29 7.08 3.34
CA LEU A 100 1.48 7.93 3.51
C LEU A 100 2.29 8.01 2.22
N ALA A 101 2.30 6.95 1.42
CA ALA A 101 3.03 6.90 0.17
C ALA A 101 2.41 7.84 -0.87
N GLY A 102 3.27 8.58 -1.59
CA GLY A 102 2.87 9.36 -2.76
C GLY A 102 2.24 8.45 -3.81
N ARG A 103 1.13 8.89 -4.39
CA ARG A 103 0.34 8.09 -5.33
C ARG A 103 1.17 7.70 -6.56
N GLU A 104 2.05 8.59 -7.00
CA GLU A 104 3.03 8.40 -8.06
C GLU A 104 3.99 7.24 -7.82
N PHE A 105 4.33 6.93 -6.56
CA PHE A 105 5.19 5.79 -6.22
C PHE A 105 4.44 4.46 -6.31
N LEU A 106 3.13 4.46 -6.07
CA LEU A 106 2.29 3.27 -6.12
C LEU A 106 1.72 3.02 -7.52
N SER A 107 1.59 4.05 -8.37
CA SER A 107 0.98 3.96 -9.71
C SER A 107 1.42 2.74 -10.54
N PRO A 108 2.72 2.43 -10.69
CA PRO A 108 3.15 1.29 -11.51
C PRO A 108 2.56 -0.05 -11.03
N TYR A 109 2.35 -0.18 -9.72
CA TYR A 109 1.81 -1.38 -9.10
C TYR A 109 0.27 -1.37 -9.11
N LEU A 110 -0.34 -0.20 -8.93
CA LEU A 110 -1.80 -0.03 -8.96
C LEU A 110 -2.38 -0.28 -10.36
N GLU A 111 -1.66 0.12 -11.41
CA GLU A 111 -2.05 -0.13 -12.80
C GLU A 111 -2.11 -1.64 -13.13
N LEU A 112 -1.24 -2.44 -12.53
CA LEU A 112 -1.25 -3.90 -12.70
C LEU A 112 -2.50 -4.55 -12.09
N ILE A 113 -2.98 -4.02 -10.96
CA ILE A 113 -4.17 -4.53 -10.26
C ILE A 113 -5.46 -4.08 -10.94
N ALA A 114 -5.44 -2.92 -11.60
CA ALA A 114 -6.56 -2.42 -12.38
C ALA A 114 -6.71 -3.14 -13.73
N ALA A 115 -5.64 -3.76 -14.24
CA ALA A 115 -5.66 -4.50 -15.51
C ALA A 115 -6.41 -5.85 -15.45
N ASP A 116 -6.62 -6.39 -14.24
CA ASP A 116 -7.33 -7.67 -13.99
C ASP A 116 -8.80 -7.47 -13.54
N ALA A 117 -9.35 -6.26 -13.66
CA ALA A 117 -10.72 -5.90 -13.24
C ALA A 117 -11.71 -5.78 -14.41
#